data_AF-A0A356WZH4-F1
#
_entry.id   AF-A0A356WZH4-F1
#
_cell.length_a   1.000
_cell.length_b   1.000
_cell.length_c   1.000
_cell.angle_alpha   90.00
_cell.angle_beta   90.00
_cell.angle_gamma   90.00
#
_symmetry.space_group_name_H-M   'P 1'
#
loop_
_entity.id
_entity.type
_entity.pdbx_description
1 polymer ?
#
loop_
_entity_poly.entity_id
_entity_poly.type
_entity_poly.pdbx_seq_one_letter_code
_entity_poly.pdbx_strand_id
1 'polypeptide(L)'
;MQAFQFSNKLLAGFMAFAALGLLTGLYAGLAKLGFLGDMNPNIPGGLHGPLMINAFLGTLISLERAAALEKRWTLSGPFLMAVSVIFILFVDLQYGSWLFTAGSFFVTLTLFHICVIQPKIYHYIMAMGGASLFIGNLLFTMGAPVFEIVIWWMDFPVLTIFGERLELNRIMRPPKKAQWAFVAFIFIWIMGATLMQLNRVHGWHLVMVSTLATATWLIKYDIARKTIKSVQWTKYSAW
;
A
#
# COMPACT_ATOMS: atom_id res chain seq x y z
N MET A 1 12.63 23.26 -15.03
CA MET A 1 13.22 22.25 -14.12
C MET A 1 13.48 21.01 -14.96
N GLN A 2 14.74 20.57 -15.10
CA GLN A 2 15.07 19.35 -15.83
C GLN A 2 14.44 18.14 -15.12
N ALA A 3 13.69 17.33 -15.86
CA ALA A 3 13.16 16.08 -15.36
C ALA A 3 14.34 15.13 -15.10
N PHE A 4 14.49 14.66 -13.85
CA PHE A 4 15.59 13.78 -13.48
C PHE A 4 15.16 12.33 -13.73
N GLN A 5 15.55 11.78 -14.87
CA GLN A 5 15.26 10.38 -15.18
C GLN A 5 16.14 9.44 -14.34
N PHE A 6 15.51 8.51 -13.64
CA PHE A 6 16.22 7.49 -12.87
C PHE A 6 16.79 6.41 -13.77
N SER A 7 17.97 5.91 -13.45
CA SER A 7 18.56 4.78 -14.17
C SER A 7 17.79 3.48 -13.87
N ASN A 8 17.52 2.67 -14.90
CA ASN A 8 16.88 1.36 -14.74
C ASN A 8 17.63 0.45 -13.77
N LYS A 9 18.97 0.57 -13.68
CA LYS A 9 19.79 -0.20 -12.72
C LYS A 9 19.46 0.17 -11.27
N LEU A 10 19.20 1.45 -11.01
CA LEU A 10 18.83 1.94 -9.69
C LEU A 10 17.47 1.35 -9.30
N LEU A 11 16.46 1.50 -10.15
CA LEU A 11 15.11 0.97 -9.92
C LEU A 11 15.11 -0.56 -9.73
N ALA A 12 15.92 -1.29 -10.51
CA ALA A 12 16.10 -2.73 -10.34
C ALA A 12 16.67 -3.11 -8.96
N GLY A 13 17.57 -2.30 -8.40
CA GLY A 13 18.06 -2.49 -7.03
C GLY A 13 16.94 -2.44 -6.00
N PHE A 14 16.05 -1.46 -6.08
CA PHE A 14 14.88 -1.38 -5.18
C PHE A 14 13.92 -2.56 -5.38
N MET A 15 13.68 -2.99 -6.62
CA MET A 15 12.86 -4.17 -6.91
C MET A 15 13.43 -5.44 -6.28
N ALA A 16 14.76 -5.59 -6.25
CA ALA A 16 15.41 -6.71 -5.57
C ALA A 16 15.14 -6.71 -4.06
N PHE A 17 15.19 -5.55 -3.40
CA PHE A 17 14.82 -5.45 -1.98
C PHE A 17 13.33 -5.69 -1.72
N ALA A 18 12.45 -5.20 -2.60
CA ALA A 18 11.03 -5.52 -2.53
C ALA A 18 10.80 -7.03 -2.66
N ALA A 19 11.51 -7.70 -3.57
CA ALA A 19 11.46 -9.16 -3.72
C ALA A 19 11.98 -9.90 -2.48
N LEU A 20 13.03 -9.40 -1.81
CA LEU A 20 13.46 -9.94 -0.52
C LEU A 20 12.36 -9.81 0.55
N GLY A 21 11.70 -8.65 0.64
CA GLY A 21 10.55 -8.44 1.51
C GLY A 21 9.40 -9.41 1.21
N LEU A 22 9.11 -9.65 -0.08
CA LEU A 22 8.11 -10.62 -0.52
C LEU A 22 8.45 -12.04 -0.08
N LEU A 23 9.66 -12.52 -0.40
CA LEU A 23 10.08 -13.89 -0.09
C LEU A 23 10.11 -14.14 1.42
N THR A 24 10.64 -13.20 2.19
CA THR A 24 10.70 -13.32 3.65
C THR A 24 9.33 -13.16 4.31
N GLY A 25 8.46 -12.30 3.78
CA GLY A 25 7.07 -12.19 4.20
C GLY A 25 6.25 -13.45 3.91
N LEU A 26 6.46 -14.09 2.75
CA LEU A 26 5.83 -15.38 2.41
C LEU A 26 6.33 -16.50 3.33
N TYR A 27 7.63 -16.56 3.59
CA TYR A 27 8.21 -17.52 4.53
C TYR A 27 7.63 -17.33 5.94
N ALA A 28 7.55 -16.10 6.45
CA ALA A 28 6.90 -15.79 7.72
C ALA A 28 5.40 -16.18 7.71
N GLY A 29 4.72 -16.02 6.58
CA GLY A 29 3.34 -16.47 6.40
C GLY A 29 3.19 -17.99 6.53
N LEU A 30 4.09 -18.76 5.89
CA LEU A 30 4.13 -20.23 6.02
C LEU A 30 4.42 -20.66 7.46
N ALA A 31 5.34 -19.97 8.14
CA ALA A 31 5.62 -20.19 9.55
C ALA A 31 4.36 -19.98 10.42
N LYS A 32 3.62 -18.88 10.16
CA LYS A 32 2.38 -18.55 10.87
C LYS A 32 1.27 -19.57 10.65
N LEU A 33 1.22 -20.22 9.48
CA LEU A 33 0.26 -21.27 9.16
C LEU A 33 0.64 -22.64 9.76
N GLY A 34 1.81 -22.77 10.37
CA GLY A 34 2.31 -24.04 10.93
C GLY A 34 2.86 -25.01 9.88
N PHE A 35 3.00 -24.59 8.61
CA PHE A 35 3.51 -25.45 7.54
C PHE A 35 5.01 -25.76 7.66
N LEU A 36 5.75 -25.05 8.50
CA LEU A 36 7.17 -25.31 8.76
C LEU A 36 7.41 -26.39 9.84
N GLY A 37 6.35 -26.93 10.46
CA GLY A 37 6.44 -27.99 11.46
C GLY A 37 7.29 -27.60 12.68
N ASP A 38 8.12 -28.54 13.15
CA ASP A 38 9.01 -28.35 14.30
C ASP A 38 10.30 -27.57 13.97
N MET A 39 10.46 -27.08 12.73
CA MET A 39 11.60 -26.23 12.39
C MET A 39 11.49 -24.93 13.17
N ASN A 40 12.48 -24.61 14.01
CA ASN A 40 12.56 -23.30 14.65
C ASN A 40 12.72 -22.23 13.56
N PRO A 41 11.68 -21.42 13.27
CA PRO A 41 11.71 -20.55 12.11
C PRO A 41 12.67 -19.39 12.38
N ASN A 42 13.69 -19.23 11.53
CA ASN A 42 14.63 -18.11 11.62
C ASN A 42 13.94 -16.75 11.46
N ILE A 43 12.73 -16.73 10.90
CA ILE A 43 11.89 -15.54 10.75
C ILE A 43 10.54 -15.83 11.42
N PRO A 44 10.22 -15.18 12.55
CA PRO A 44 8.96 -15.40 13.26
C PRO A 44 7.74 -15.10 12.39
N GLY A 45 6.68 -15.92 12.50
CA GLY A 45 5.46 -15.73 11.73
C GLY A 45 4.72 -14.41 11.98
N GLY A 46 4.99 -13.76 13.11
CA GLY A 46 4.51 -12.40 13.42
C GLY A 46 5.03 -11.33 12.44
N LEU A 47 6.15 -11.57 11.76
CA LEU A 47 6.75 -10.63 10.81
C LEU A 47 6.10 -10.66 9.42
N HIS A 48 5.16 -11.58 9.15
CA HIS A 48 4.46 -11.64 7.86
C HIS A 48 3.83 -10.30 7.47
N GLY A 49 3.04 -9.69 8.36
CA GLY A 49 2.37 -8.42 8.10
C GLY A 49 3.34 -7.27 7.81
N PRO A 50 4.28 -6.96 8.72
CA PRO A 50 5.30 -5.94 8.51
C PRO A 50 6.09 -6.13 7.21
N LEU A 51 6.55 -7.36 6.91
CA LEU A 51 7.37 -7.64 5.73
C LEU A 51 6.56 -7.54 4.42
N MET A 52 5.32 -8.02 4.41
CA MET A 52 4.48 -7.95 3.21
C MET A 52 4.04 -6.51 2.90
N ILE A 53 3.56 -5.77 3.91
CA ILE A 53 2.96 -4.46 3.64
C ILE A 53 4.02 -3.37 3.55
N ASN A 54 4.97 -3.29 4.47
CA ASN A 54 5.92 -2.19 4.48
C ASN A 54 7.10 -2.45 3.56
N ALA A 55 7.71 -3.63 3.68
CA ALA A 55 8.91 -3.95 2.92
C ALA A 55 8.65 -4.30 1.46
N PHE A 56 7.63 -5.10 1.16
CA PHE A 56 7.28 -5.43 -0.22
C PHE A 56 6.39 -4.35 -0.85
N LEU A 57 5.12 -4.26 -0.45
CA LEU A 57 4.15 -3.34 -1.07
C LEU A 57 4.54 -1.87 -0.89
N GLY A 58 4.99 -1.50 0.30
CA GLY A 58 5.44 -0.15 0.65
C GLY A 58 6.58 0.30 -0.26
N THR A 59 7.60 -0.53 -0.44
CA THR A 59 8.70 -0.25 -1.38
C THR A 59 8.22 -0.18 -2.82
N LEU A 60 7.45 -1.16 -3.30
CA LEU A 60 7.09 -1.25 -4.72
C LEU A 60 6.14 -0.14 -5.16
N ILE A 61 5.05 0.07 -4.41
CA ILE A 61 4.06 1.12 -4.70
C ILE A 61 4.70 2.50 -4.61
N SER A 62 5.53 2.75 -3.59
CA SER A 62 6.19 4.04 -3.46
C SER A 62 7.27 4.27 -4.53
N LEU A 63 7.97 3.22 -4.96
CA LEU A 63 8.94 3.29 -6.06
C LEU A 63 8.26 3.66 -7.37
N GLU A 64 7.11 3.08 -7.68
CA GLU A 64 6.31 3.46 -8.87
C GLU A 64 5.93 4.94 -8.84
N ARG A 65 5.41 5.42 -7.71
CA ARG A 65 5.05 6.84 -7.56
C ARG A 65 6.26 7.76 -7.63
N ALA A 66 7.39 7.34 -7.06
CA ALA A 66 8.64 8.07 -7.12
C ALA A 66 9.16 8.17 -8.55
N ALA A 67 9.14 7.05 -9.29
CA ALA A 67 9.54 6.97 -10.69
C ALA A 67 8.65 7.84 -11.58
N ALA A 68 7.34 7.86 -11.35
CA ALA A 68 6.40 8.71 -12.10
C ALA A 68 6.63 10.22 -11.88
N LEU A 69 7.15 10.63 -10.71
CA LEU A 69 7.44 12.03 -10.40
C LEU A 69 8.82 12.51 -10.86
N GLU A 70 9.77 11.59 -11.09
CA GLU A 70 11.14 11.91 -11.53
C GLU A 70 11.86 12.97 -10.66
N LYS A 71 11.63 12.94 -9.33
CA LYS A 71 12.28 13.83 -8.35
C LYS A 71 13.12 13.06 -7.37
N ARG A 72 14.41 13.40 -7.22
CA ARG A 72 15.36 12.64 -6.38
C ARG A 72 14.89 12.38 -4.93
N TRP A 73 14.22 13.34 -4.30
CA TRP A 73 13.79 13.20 -2.92
C TRP A 73 12.66 12.16 -2.74
N THR A 74 11.89 11.84 -3.78
CA THR A 74 10.79 10.86 -3.68
C THR A 74 11.33 9.43 -3.54
N LEU A 75 12.60 9.19 -3.90
CA LEU A 75 13.26 7.90 -3.66
C LEU A 75 13.59 7.64 -2.19
N SER A 76 13.58 8.66 -1.32
CA SER A 76 13.87 8.48 0.11
C SER A 76 12.87 7.51 0.77
N GLY A 77 11.59 7.58 0.38
CA GLY A 77 10.54 6.68 0.86
C GLY A 77 10.81 5.20 0.56
N PRO A 78 10.86 4.78 -0.73
CA PRO A 78 11.15 3.39 -1.09
C PRO A 78 12.53 2.95 -0.60
N PHE A 79 13.50 3.86 -0.41
CA PHE A 79 14.84 3.49 0.02
C PHE A 79 14.87 3.05 1.47
N LEU A 80 14.25 3.86 2.33
CA LEU A 80 14.15 3.52 3.75
C LEU A 80 13.30 2.28 3.97
N MET A 81 12.20 2.12 3.21
CA MET A 81 11.39 0.90 3.22
C MET A 81 12.18 -0.33 2.75
N ALA A 82 12.98 -0.21 1.69
CA ALA A 82 13.82 -1.31 1.20
C ALA A 82 14.91 -1.72 2.20
N VAL A 83 15.65 -0.73 2.74
CA VAL A 83 16.77 -0.98 3.66
C VAL A 83 16.29 -1.55 5.00
N SER A 84 15.10 -1.16 5.46
CA SER A 84 14.52 -1.67 6.71
C SER A 84 14.43 -3.20 6.75
N VAL A 85 14.24 -3.88 5.61
CA VAL A 85 14.23 -5.35 5.50
C VAL A 85 15.50 -5.95 6.06
N ILE A 86 16.64 -5.36 5.69
CA ILE A 86 17.96 -5.84 6.13
C ILE A 86 18.07 -5.68 7.65
N PHE A 87 17.62 -4.54 8.18
CA PHE A 87 17.67 -4.28 9.62
C PHE A 87 16.78 -5.23 10.41
N ILE A 88 15.55 -5.48 9.95
CA ILE A 88 14.61 -6.39 10.62
C ILE A 88 15.14 -7.83 10.62
N LEU A 89 15.76 -8.27 9.53
CA LEU A 89 16.19 -9.66 9.37
C LEU A 89 17.56 -9.96 10.00
N PHE A 90 18.47 -8.99 10.00
CA PHE A 90 19.88 -9.24 10.33
C PHE A 90 20.45 -8.37 11.45
N VAL A 91 19.74 -7.32 11.89
CA VAL A 91 20.26 -6.37 12.89
C VAL A 91 19.38 -6.38 14.12
N ASP A 92 18.23 -5.72 14.05
CA ASP A 92 17.28 -5.57 15.14
C ASP A 92 15.94 -5.03 14.63
N LEU A 93 14.85 -5.54 15.20
CA LEU A 93 13.48 -5.18 14.82
C LEU A 93 13.17 -3.70 15.11
N GLN A 94 13.69 -3.13 16.18
CA GLN A 94 13.40 -1.76 16.59
C GLN A 94 14.00 -0.75 15.59
N TYR A 95 15.27 -0.92 15.21
CA TYR A 95 15.88 -0.07 14.19
C TYR A 95 15.16 -0.20 12.84
N GLY A 96 14.81 -1.43 12.44
CA GLY A 96 14.04 -1.67 11.23
C GLY A 96 12.67 -0.99 11.23
N SER A 97 11.98 -1.00 12.38
CA SER A 97 10.67 -0.35 12.55
C SER A 97 10.76 1.17 12.43
N TRP A 98 11.80 1.79 13.00
CA TRP A 98 12.06 3.22 12.81
C TRP A 98 12.33 3.58 11.35
N LEU A 99 13.05 2.72 10.61
CA LEU A 99 13.25 2.91 9.17
C LEU A 99 11.91 2.81 8.40
N PHE A 100 11.01 1.89 8.76
CA PHE A 100 9.65 1.86 8.19
C PHE A 100 8.87 3.14 8.47
N THR A 101 8.93 3.66 9.69
CA THR A 101 8.27 4.93 10.07
C THR A 101 8.82 6.10 9.25
N ALA A 102 10.15 6.22 9.15
CA ALA A 102 10.79 7.26 8.35
C ALA A 102 10.48 7.11 6.84
N GLY A 103 10.50 5.88 6.31
CA GLY A 103 10.15 5.60 4.93
C GLY A 103 8.71 5.99 4.60
N SER A 104 7.75 5.54 5.43
CA SER A 104 6.33 5.88 5.26
C SER A 104 6.03 7.37 5.38
N PHE A 105 6.81 8.12 6.17
CA PHE A 105 6.73 9.58 6.20
C PHE A 105 7.06 10.19 4.83
N PHE A 106 8.17 9.79 4.20
CA PHE A 106 8.53 10.27 2.86
C PHE A 106 7.57 9.79 1.77
N VAL A 107 7.01 8.58 1.88
CA VAL A 107 5.95 8.10 0.98
C VAL A 107 4.71 9.00 1.09
N THR A 108 4.29 9.33 2.32
CA THR A 108 3.16 10.23 2.57
C THR A 108 3.44 11.61 1.98
N LEU A 109 4.64 12.15 2.17
CA LEU A 109 5.05 13.43 1.60
C LEU A 109 5.02 13.41 0.06
N THR A 110 5.48 12.31 -0.55
CA THR A 110 5.43 12.09 -2.00
C THR A 110 4.00 12.13 -2.52
N LEU A 111 3.09 11.39 -1.89
CA LEU A 111 1.68 11.35 -2.28
C LEU A 111 0.96 12.69 -2.05
N PHE A 112 1.29 13.38 -0.95
CA PHE A 112 0.78 14.73 -0.70
C PHE A 112 1.28 15.73 -1.76
N HIS A 113 2.55 15.63 -2.15
CA HIS A 113 3.12 16.46 -3.22
C HIS A 113 2.40 16.24 -4.57
N ILE A 114 1.98 15.00 -4.88
CA ILE A 114 1.12 14.71 -6.05
C ILE A 114 -0.21 15.45 -5.94
N CYS A 115 -0.83 15.50 -4.75
CA CYS A 115 -2.09 16.23 -4.54
C CYS A 115 -1.93 17.74 -4.80
N VAL A 116 -0.79 18.32 -4.44
CA VAL A 116 -0.49 19.75 -4.70
C VAL A 116 -0.35 20.01 -6.21
N ILE A 117 0.32 19.12 -6.95
CA ILE A 117 0.47 19.27 -8.41
C ILE A 117 -0.87 19.03 -9.13
N GLN A 118 -1.62 18.00 -8.72
CA GLN A 118 -2.83 17.54 -9.37
C GLN A 118 -3.97 17.32 -8.35
N PRO A 119 -4.71 18.39 -7.99
CA PRO A 119 -5.78 18.31 -6.98
C PRO A 119 -6.99 17.56 -7.54
N LYS A 120 -6.97 16.23 -7.40
CA LYS A 120 -8.02 15.30 -7.86
C LYS A 120 -8.37 14.35 -6.73
N ILE A 121 -9.65 13.96 -6.66
CA ILE A 121 -10.18 13.13 -5.56
C ILE A 121 -9.42 11.82 -5.38
N TYR A 122 -9.01 11.17 -6.47
CA TYR A 122 -8.24 9.92 -6.42
C TYR A 122 -6.84 10.10 -5.82
N HIS A 123 -6.16 11.23 -6.05
CA HIS A 123 -4.87 11.51 -5.40
C HIS A 123 -5.04 11.73 -3.90
N TYR A 124 -6.10 12.43 -3.47
CA TYR A 124 -6.40 12.57 -2.05
C TYR A 124 -6.67 11.22 -1.39
N ILE A 125 -7.38 10.31 -2.07
CA ILE A 125 -7.60 8.94 -1.59
C ILE A 125 -6.26 8.19 -1.41
N MET A 126 -5.37 8.24 -2.42
CA MET A 126 -4.04 7.63 -2.30
C MET A 126 -3.24 8.25 -1.15
N ALA A 127 -3.26 9.57 -0.99
CA ALA A 127 -2.55 10.27 0.09
C ALA A 127 -3.07 9.89 1.49
N MET A 128 -4.38 9.66 1.65
CA MET A 128 -4.94 9.09 2.88
C MET A 128 -4.39 7.68 3.16
N GLY A 129 -4.23 6.86 2.12
CA GLY A 129 -3.54 5.58 2.24
C GLY A 129 -2.10 5.74 2.75
N GLY A 130 -1.34 6.68 2.18
CA GLY A 130 0.02 6.99 2.64
C GLY A 130 0.06 7.41 4.11
N ALA A 131 -0.82 8.33 4.51
CA ALA A 131 -0.91 8.78 5.90
C ALA A 131 -1.27 7.63 6.85
N SER A 132 -2.15 6.72 6.42
CA SER A 132 -2.52 5.52 7.17
C SER A 132 -1.34 4.58 7.36
N LEU A 133 -0.49 4.41 6.34
CA LEU A 133 0.77 3.66 6.44
C LEU A 133 1.69 4.24 7.51
N PHE A 134 1.84 5.58 7.52
CA PHE A 134 2.69 6.27 8.49
C PHE A 134 2.18 6.11 9.92
N ILE A 135 0.87 6.30 10.14
CA ILE A 135 0.24 6.08 11.44
C ILE A 135 0.45 4.64 11.90
N GLY A 136 0.23 3.66 11.01
CA GLY A 136 0.44 2.25 11.32
C GLY A 136 1.88 1.95 11.72
N ASN A 137 2.86 2.47 10.97
CA ASN A 137 4.28 2.28 11.30
C ASN A 137 4.70 3.00 12.58
N LEU A 138 4.13 4.15 12.88
CA LEU A 138 4.40 4.85 14.14
C LEU A 138 3.90 4.02 15.33
N LEU A 139 2.68 3.49 15.25
CA LEU A 139 2.11 2.60 16.28
C LEU A 139 2.92 1.31 16.42
N PHE A 140 3.37 0.72 15.31
CA PHE A 140 4.21 -0.47 15.32
C PHE A 140 5.55 -0.24 16.04
N THR A 141 6.21 0.88 15.73
CA THR A 141 7.46 1.27 16.40
C THR A 141 7.27 1.55 17.89
N MET A 142 6.07 2.00 18.30
CA MET A 142 5.68 2.18 19.70
C MET A 142 5.34 0.85 20.41
N GLY A 143 5.39 -0.28 19.71
CA GLY A 143 5.13 -1.61 20.28
C GLY A 143 3.66 -2.00 20.34
N ALA A 144 2.77 -1.28 19.64
CA ALA A 144 1.38 -1.70 19.55
C ALA A 144 1.26 -3.05 18.81
N PRO A 145 0.29 -3.91 19.20
CA PRO A 145 0.20 -5.24 18.65
C PRO A 145 -0.27 -5.22 17.19
N VAL A 146 0.30 -6.11 16.37
CA VAL A 146 0.04 -6.18 14.93
C VAL A 146 -1.45 -6.30 14.58
N PHE A 147 -2.24 -6.99 15.41
CA PHE A 147 -3.67 -7.18 15.17
C PHE A 147 -4.50 -5.88 15.29
N GLU A 148 -3.98 -4.84 15.95
CA GLU A 148 -4.60 -3.50 16.00
C GLU A 148 -4.16 -2.64 14.83
N ILE A 149 -2.91 -2.79 14.40
CA ILE A 149 -2.29 -1.94 13.38
C ILE A 149 -2.61 -2.40 11.97
N VAL A 150 -2.90 -3.69 11.77
CA VAL A 150 -3.04 -4.29 10.43
C VAL A 150 -4.03 -3.55 9.53
N ILE A 151 -5.09 -2.95 10.09
CA ILE A 151 -6.05 -2.17 9.31
C ILE A 151 -5.42 -0.89 8.74
N TRP A 152 -4.66 -0.14 9.53
CA TRP A 152 -3.93 1.04 9.08
C TRP A 152 -2.93 0.72 7.98
N TRP A 153 -2.27 -0.43 8.08
CA TRP A 153 -1.39 -0.93 7.04
C TRP A 153 -2.13 -1.35 5.78
N MET A 154 -3.28 -2.02 5.91
CA MET A 154 -4.12 -2.43 4.77
C MET A 154 -4.73 -1.24 4.03
N ASP A 155 -5.03 -0.15 4.74
CA ASP A 155 -5.55 1.09 4.15
C ASP A 155 -4.62 1.63 3.06
N PHE A 156 -3.30 1.48 3.22
CA PHE A 156 -2.32 1.95 2.24
C PHE A 156 -2.49 1.33 0.84
N PRO A 157 -2.29 0.01 0.64
CA PRO A 157 -2.47 -0.58 -0.68
C PRO A 157 -3.93 -0.50 -1.13
N VAL A 158 -4.91 -0.68 -0.23
CA VAL A 158 -6.34 -0.66 -0.63
C VAL A 158 -6.75 0.70 -1.17
N LEU A 159 -6.51 1.79 -0.43
CA LEU A 159 -6.86 3.14 -0.87
C LEU A 159 -6.02 3.55 -2.08
N THR A 160 -4.76 3.12 -2.17
CA THR A 160 -3.92 3.43 -3.33
C THR A 160 -4.47 2.76 -4.59
N ILE A 161 -4.77 1.46 -4.54
CA ILE A 161 -5.38 0.71 -5.66
C ILE A 161 -6.74 1.32 -6.02
N PHE A 162 -7.58 1.64 -5.05
CA PHE A 162 -8.88 2.28 -5.30
C PHE A 162 -8.74 3.65 -5.96
N GLY A 163 -7.77 4.46 -5.52
CA GLY A 163 -7.42 5.72 -6.16
C GLY A 163 -7.01 5.54 -7.61
N GLU A 164 -6.06 4.65 -7.87
CA GLU A 164 -5.60 4.34 -9.24
C GLU A 164 -6.71 3.82 -10.14
N ARG A 165 -7.56 2.92 -9.64
CA ARG A 165 -8.71 2.42 -10.41
C ARG A 165 -9.69 3.53 -10.74
N LEU A 166 -9.92 4.46 -9.82
CA LEU A 166 -10.76 5.64 -10.06
C LEU A 166 -10.12 6.59 -11.09
N GLU A 167 -8.79 6.74 -11.05
CA GLU A 167 -8.02 7.49 -12.04
C GLU A 167 -8.15 6.89 -13.44
N LEU A 168 -7.98 5.57 -13.59
CA LEU A 168 -8.13 4.86 -14.87
C LEU A 168 -9.57 4.91 -15.39
N ASN A 169 -10.57 4.77 -14.50
CA ASN A 169 -11.98 4.85 -14.87
C ASN A 169 -12.41 6.25 -15.36
N ARG A 170 -11.57 7.29 -15.24
CA ARG A 170 -11.79 8.58 -15.90
C ARG A 170 -11.99 8.42 -17.41
N ILE A 171 -11.33 7.45 -18.02
CA ILE A 171 -11.45 7.14 -19.46
C ILE A 171 -12.87 6.68 -19.79
N MET A 172 -13.49 5.89 -18.89
CA MET A 172 -14.85 5.39 -19.05
C MET A 172 -15.96 6.37 -18.68
N ARG A 173 -15.61 7.47 -17.98
CA ARG A 173 -16.57 8.50 -17.52
C ARG A 173 -17.80 7.89 -16.81
N PRO A 174 -17.64 7.15 -15.70
CA PRO A 174 -18.78 6.60 -14.97
C PRO A 174 -19.72 7.72 -14.50
N PRO A 175 -21.03 7.43 -14.34
CA PRO A 175 -22.01 8.44 -13.92
C PRO A 175 -21.59 9.10 -12.60
N LYS A 176 -21.86 10.40 -12.43
CA LYS A 176 -21.53 11.13 -11.18
C LYS A 176 -22.03 10.42 -9.92
N LYS A 177 -23.23 9.81 -9.98
CA LYS A 177 -23.79 9.00 -8.87
C LYS A 177 -22.90 7.82 -8.48
N ALA A 178 -22.30 7.15 -9.46
CA ALA A 178 -21.39 6.03 -9.21
C ALA A 178 -20.08 6.51 -8.57
N GLN A 179 -19.55 7.66 -8.99
CA GLN A 179 -18.37 8.26 -8.36
C GLN A 179 -18.61 8.62 -6.89
N TRP A 180 -19.75 9.27 -6.59
CA TRP A 180 -20.12 9.60 -5.22
C TRP A 180 -20.38 8.36 -4.36
N ALA A 181 -20.98 7.31 -4.91
CA ALA A 181 -21.13 6.04 -4.19
C ALA A 181 -19.77 5.43 -3.82
N PHE A 182 -18.80 5.46 -4.74
CA PHE A 182 -17.45 4.96 -4.47
C PHE A 182 -16.75 5.76 -3.36
N VAL A 183 -16.85 7.08 -3.40
CA VAL A 183 -16.33 7.97 -2.34
C VAL A 183 -17.01 7.67 -1.00
N ALA A 184 -18.32 7.45 -0.99
CA ALA A 184 -19.05 7.06 0.21
C ALA A 184 -18.57 5.72 0.78
N PHE A 185 -18.27 4.72 -0.06
CA PHE A 185 -17.72 3.45 0.40
C PHE A 185 -16.33 3.59 0.99
N ILE A 186 -15.46 4.43 0.40
CA ILE A 186 -14.16 4.76 0.99
C ILE A 186 -14.32 5.47 2.33
N PHE A 187 -15.28 6.40 2.43
CA PHE A 187 -15.56 7.07 3.70
C PHE A 187 -16.02 6.07 4.78
N ILE A 188 -16.91 5.13 4.43
CA ILE A 188 -17.34 4.06 5.35
C ILE A 188 -16.17 3.16 5.74
N TRP A 189 -15.26 2.85 4.81
CA TRP A 189 -14.04 2.11 5.11
C TRP A 189 -13.18 2.83 6.16
N ILE A 190 -12.85 4.11 5.93
CA ILE A 190 -12.02 4.90 6.86
C ILE A 190 -12.71 5.04 8.22
N MET A 191 -14.02 5.26 8.22
CA MET A 191 -14.83 5.29 9.44
C MET A 191 -14.82 3.94 10.17
N GLY A 192 -14.86 2.82 9.45
CA GLY A 192 -14.72 1.48 10.02
C GLY A 192 -13.34 1.27 10.64
N ALA A 193 -12.27 1.69 9.94
CA ALA A 193 -10.90 1.60 10.43
C ALA A 193 -10.66 2.43 11.70
N THR A 194 -11.22 3.65 11.78
CA THR A 194 -11.14 4.46 13.00
C THR A 194 -12.01 3.89 14.13
N LEU A 195 -13.21 3.38 13.82
CA LEU A 195 -14.10 2.76 14.80
C LEU A 195 -13.51 1.49 15.41
N MET A 196 -12.63 0.77 14.70
CA MET A 196 -11.93 -0.40 15.26
C MET A 196 -11.15 -0.07 16.54
N GLN A 197 -10.69 1.17 16.72
CA GLN A 197 -9.99 1.61 17.93
C GLN A 197 -10.94 1.75 19.14
N LEU A 198 -12.24 1.98 18.90
CA LEU A 198 -13.25 2.12 19.95
C LEU A 198 -14.02 0.82 20.19
N ASN A 199 -14.47 0.19 19.10
CA ASN A 199 -15.23 -1.04 19.13
C ASN A 199 -14.86 -1.92 17.93
N ARG A 200 -13.99 -2.89 18.17
CA ARG A 200 -13.45 -3.80 17.15
C ARG A 200 -14.53 -4.49 16.32
N VAL A 201 -15.60 -4.98 16.95
CA VAL A 201 -16.65 -5.77 16.27
C VAL A 201 -17.37 -4.89 15.24
N HIS A 202 -17.82 -3.71 15.64
CA HIS A 202 -18.55 -2.81 14.75
C HIS A 202 -17.65 -2.25 13.64
N GLY A 203 -16.37 -1.95 13.96
CA GLY A 203 -15.38 -1.52 12.97
C GLY A 203 -15.15 -2.58 11.89
N TRP A 204 -15.00 -3.85 12.26
CA TRP A 204 -14.86 -4.95 11.30
C TRP A 204 -16.07 -5.08 10.37
N HIS A 205 -17.29 -5.03 10.90
CA HIS A 205 -18.50 -5.10 10.07
C HIS A 205 -18.55 -3.96 9.04
N LEU A 206 -18.22 -2.73 9.44
CA LEU A 206 -18.18 -1.59 8.51
C LEU A 206 -17.14 -1.76 7.42
N VAL A 207 -15.91 -2.19 7.76
CA VAL A 207 -14.85 -2.46 6.79
C VAL A 207 -15.27 -3.59 5.83
N MET A 208 -15.87 -4.68 6.32
CA MET A 208 -16.31 -5.78 5.45
C MET A 208 -17.43 -5.35 4.48
N VAL A 209 -18.42 -4.60 4.98
CA VAL A 209 -19.52 -4.08 4.16
C VAL A 209 -18.97 -3.12 3.10
N SER A 210 -18.06 -2.22 3.47
CA SER A 210 -17.44 -1.30 2.50
C SER A 210 -16.57 -2.04 1.48
N THR A 211 -15.85 -3.08 1.89
CA THR A 211 -15.06 -3.95 0.97
C THR A 211 -15.96 -4.62 -0.06
N LEU A 212 -17.09 -5.20 0.37
CA LEU A 212 -18.04 -5.84 -0.53
C LEU A 212 -18.71 -4.81 -1.47
N ALA A 213 -19.03 -3.63 -0.95
CA ALA A 213 -19.60 -2.55 -1.73
C ALA A 213 -18.62 -1.99 -2.78
N THR A 214 -17.34 -1.81 -2.43
CA THR A 214 -16.31 -1.39 -3.39
C THR A 214 -16.02 -2.48 -4.42
N ALA A 215 -15.96 -3.75 -4.00
CA ALA A 215 -15.78 -4.89 -4.92
C ALA A 215 -16.93 -4.98 -5.93
N THR A 216 -18.18 -4.90 -5.48
CA THR A 216 -19.36 -4.91 -6.37
C THR A 216 -19.40 -3.69 -7.29
N TRP A 217 -18.96 -2.53 -6.81
CA TRP A 217 -18.81 -1.33 -7.64
C TRP A 217 -17.77 -1.52 -8.74
N LEU A 218 -16.57 -2.01 -8.40
CA LEU A 218 -15.49 -2.28 -9.36
C LEU A 218 -15.93 -3.32 -10.38
N ILE A 219 -16.63 -4.36 -9.91
CA ILE A 219 -17.30 -5.33 -10.79
C ILE A 219 -18.18 -4.58 -11.81
N LYS A 220 -19.04 -3.66 -11.41
CA LYS A 220 -19.96 -3.04 -12.38
C LYS A 220 -19.29 -1.98 -13.28
N TYR A 221 -18.33 -1.22 -12.77
CA TYR A 221 -17.87 0.03 -13.39
C TYR A 221 -16.39 0.05 -13.81
N ASP A 222 -15.58 -0.95 -13.46
CA ASP A 222 -14.15 -0.99 -13.79
C ASP A 222 -13.88 -1.30 -15.28
N ILE A 223 -12.95 -0.54 -15.84
CA ILE A 223 -12.42 -0.67 -17.21
C ILE A 223 -11.81 -2.02 -17.52
N ALA A 224 -11.29 -2.73 -16.52
CA ALA A 224 -10.68 -4.05 -16.69
C ALA A 224 -11.59 -5.03 -17.46
N ARG A 225 -12.92 -4.95 -17.27
CA ARG A 225 -13.88 -5.80 -17.99
C ARG A 225 -13.96 -5.53 -19.49
N LYS A 226 -13.81 -4.27 -19.87
CA LYS A 226 -13.86 -3.84 -21.26
C LYS A 226 -12.52 -4.11 -21.93
N THR A 227 -11.41 -3.83 -21.25
CA THR A 227 -10.05 -4.02 -21.78
C THR A 227 -9.74 -5.49 -22.04
N ILE A 228 -10.15 -6.42 -21.17
CA ILE A 228 -9.95 -7.87 -21.38
C ILE A 228 -10.57 -8.37 -22.69
N LYS A 229 -11.69 -7.80 -23.10
CA LYS A 229 -12.40 -8.17 -24.34
C LYS A 229 -11.98 -7.32 -25.55
N SER A 230 -11.15 -6.30 -25.34
CA SER A 230 -10.69 -5.42 -26.42
C SER A 230 -9.52 -6.07 -27.18
N VAL A 231 -9.54 -5.96 -28.50
CA VAL A 231 -8.49 -6.48 -29.39
C VAL A 231 -7.43 -5.41 -29.67
N GLN A 232 -7.80 -4.13 -29.62
CA GLN A 232 -6.93 -3.01 -30.01
C GLN A 232 -6.24 -2.30 -28.82
N TRP A 233 -6.64 -2.57 -27.58
CA TRP A 233 -5.99 -1.98 -26.42
C TRP A 233 -5.07 -3.03 -25.79
N THR A 234 -3.98 -2.58 -25.17
CA THR A 234 -3.09 -3.45 -24.42
C THR A 234 -3.91 -4.15 -23.32
N LYS A 235 -4.09 -5.47 -23.47
CA LYS A 235 -4.88 -6.29 -22.52
C LYS A 235 -4.28 -6.29 -21.12
N TYR A 236 -2.96 -6.11 -21.07
CA TYR A 236 -2.16 -5.97 -19.86
C TYR A 236 -1.34 -4.70 -19.97
N SER A 237 -1.43 -3.83 -18.98
CA SER A 237 -0.48 -2.74 -18.80
C SER A 237 0.80 -3.31 -18.20
N ALA A 238 1.64 -3.92 -19.04
CA ALA A 238 3.06 -4.02 -18.74
C ALA A 238 3.67 -2.67 -19.12
N TRP A 239 4.13 -1.91 -18.13
CA TRP A 239 5.00 -0.77 -18.37
C TRP A 239 6.41 -1.26 -18.66
#